data_AF-A0A1Y6KZ22-F1
#
_entry.id   AF-A0A1Y6KZ22-F1
#
_cell.length_a   1.000
_cell.length_b   1.000
_cell.length_c   1.000
_cell.angle_alpha   90.00
_cell.angle_beta   90.00
_cell.angle_gamma   90.00
#
_symmetry.space_group_name_H-M   'P 1'
#
loop_
_entity.id
_entity.type
_entity.pdbx_description
1 polymer ?
#
loop_
_entity_poly.entity_id
_entity_poly.type
_entity_poly.pdbx_seq_one_letter_code
_entity_poly.pdbx_strand_id
1 'polypeptide(L)'
;MKNIAEFIAEIENNNCSYNIWVYAQRGYYKQLNSTVVTKNYAYLKKIIESHMQIIIELNNDKPEHYLLLSEINVVTHIAFNDQKVTAIAA
;
A
#
# COMPACT_ATOMS: atom_id res chain seq x y z
N MET A 1 -7.06 -5.79 11.14
CA MET A 1 -7.68 -5.49 9.83
C MET A 1 -8.50 -4.23 9.96
N LYS A 2 -8.38 -3.30 9.01
CA LYS A 2 -9.14 -2.03 8.95
C LYS A 2 -9.62 -1.80 7.52
N ASN A 3 -10.61 -0.94 7.34
CA ASN A 3 -11.05 -0.57 5.99
C ASN A 3 -10.09 0.44 5.34
N ILE A 4 -10.21 0.62 4.02
CA ILE A 4 -9.29 1.49 3.26
C ILE A 4 -9.40 2.96 3.69
N ALA A 5 -10.61 3.44 3.98
CA ALA A 5 -10.83 4.82 4.39
C ALA A 5 -10.18 5.13 5.75
N GLU A 6 -10.35 4.23 6.72
CA GLU A 6 -9.69 4.31 8.04
C GLU A 6 -8.16 4.30 7.89
N PHE A 7 -7.63 3.42 7.04
CA PHE A 7 -6.19 3.38 6.78
C PHE A 7 -5.66 4.69 6.18
N ILE A 8 -6.34 5.24 5.16
CA ILE A 8 -5.92 6.51 4.54
C ILE A 8 -5.96 7.64 5.57
N ALA A 9 -7.02 7.74 6.36
CA ALA A 9 -7.15 8.77 7.39
C ALA A 9 -6.03 8.66 8.45
N GLU A 10 -5.68 7.44 8.86
CA GLU A 10 -4.59 7.20 9.81
C GLU A 10 -3.24 7.66 9.26
N ILE A 11 -2.87 7.24 8.04
CA ILE A 11 -1.57 7.62 7.47
C ILE A 11 -1.52 9.11 7.13
N GLU A 12 -2.66 9.72 6.78
CA GLU A 12 -2.82 11.16 6.57
C GLU A 12 -2.59 11.96 7.86
N ASN A 13 -3.26 11.56 8.95
CA ASN A 13 -3.11 12.19 10.26
C ASN A 13 -1.70 12.05 10.82
N ASN A 14 -1.05 10.91 10.58
CA ASN A 14 0.32 10.64 11.01
C ASN A 14 1.37 11.27 10.07
N ASN A 15 0.95 11.95 8.99
CA ASN A 15 1.82 12.56 7.99
C ASN A 15 2.86 11.55 7.43
N CYS A 16 2.44 10.29 7.30
CA CYS A 16 3.27 9.19 6.86
C CYS A 16 3.63 9.37 5.39
N SER A 17 4.87 9.06 5.07
CA SER A 17 5.32 9.05 3.69
C SER A 17 5.34 7.62 3.17
N TYR A 18 4.96 7.41 1.92
CA TYR A 18 4.73 6.07 1.40
C TYR A 18 5.21 5.85 -0.03
N ASN A 19 5.44 4.59 -0.35
CA ASN A 19 5.62 4.08 -1.71
C ASN A 19 4.41 3.24 -2.11
N ILE A 20 4.08 3.24 -3.39
CA ILE A 20 2.96 2.47 -3.93
C ILE A 20 3.53 1.37 -4.82
N TRP A 21 3.04 0.14 -4.63
CA TRP A 21 3.31 -0.98 -5.52
C TRP A 21 2.00 -1.52 -6.08
N VAL A 22 1.95 -1.72 -7.39
CA VAL A 22 0.76 -2.28 -8.07
C VAL A 22 1.05 -3.69 -8.55
N TYR A 23 0.02 -4.54 -8.49
CA TYR A 23 0.14 -5.88 -9.04
C TYR A 23 0.48 -5.84 -10.53
N ALA A 24 1.53 -6.57 -10.92
CA ALA A 24 1.95 -6.66 -12.31
C ALA A 24 1.55 -8.02 -12.91
N GLN A 25 2.22 -9.09 -12.50
CA GLN A 25 1.95 -10.45 -12.98
C GLN A 25 2.59 -11.51 -12.08
N ARG A 26 2.01 -12.71 -12.05
CA ARG A 26 2.58 -13.90 -11.36
C ARG A 26 2.94 -13.65 -9.89
N GLY A 27 2.11 -12.88 -9.18
CA GLY A 27 2.34 -12.54 -7.78
C GLY A 27 3.40 -11.46 -7.54
N TYR A 28 3.99 -10.88 -8.59
CA TYR A 28 4.94 -9.77 -8.49
C TYR A 28 4.22 -8.43 -8.55
N TYR A 29 4.74 -7.49 -7.77
CA TYR A 29 4.30 -6.11 -7.72
C TYR A 29 5.40 -5.20 -8.31
N LYS A 30 5.00 -4.09 -8.91
CA LYS A 30 5.92 -3.06 -9.41
C LYS A 30 5.67 -1.75 -8.70
N GLN A 31 6.74 -1.09 -8.27
CA GLN A 31 6.64 0.22 -7.66
C GLN A 31 6.18 1.25 -8.71
N LEU A 32 5.17 2.04 -8.37
CA LEU A 32 4.80 3.23 -9.12
C LEU A 32 5.75 4.37 -8.74
N ASN A 33 6.39 4.99 -9.73
CA ASN A 33 7.32 6.11 -9.60
C ASN A 33 8.50 5.81 -8.66
N SER A 34 9.56 5.22 -9.22
CA SER A 34 10.73 4.66 -8.50
C SER A 34 11.60 5.65 -7.71
N THR A 35 11.19 6.91 -7.53
CA THR A 35 12.07 7.97 -7.00
C THR A 35 11.44 8.92 -5.98
N VAL A 36 10.12 8.89 -5.76
CA VAL A 36 9.49 9.88 -4.87
C VAL A 36 8.57 9.23 -3.85
N VAL A 37 9.09 9.15 -2.62
CA VAL A 37 8.32 9.00 -1.40
C VAL A 37 7.28 10.13 -1.35
N THR A 38 5.99 9.77 -1.40
CA THR A 38 4.89 10.73 -1.56
C THR A 38 4.05 10.88 -0.30
N LYS A 39 3.46 12.07 -0.15
CA LYS A 39 2.48 12.42 0.88
C LYS A 39 1.15 12.89 0.26
N ASN A 40 0.93 12.60 -1.02
CA ASN A 40 -0.22 13.09 -1.76
C ASN A 40 -1.40 12.11 -1.66
N TYR A 41 -2.22 12.22 -0.60
CA TYR A 41 -3.33 11.29 -0.36
C TYR A 41 -4.44 11.36 -1.42
N ALA A 42 -4.59 12.48 -2.12
CA ALA A 42 -5.51 12.56 -3.27
C ALA A 42 -5.02 11.67 -4.43
N TYR A 43 -3.70 11.64 -4.68
CA TYR A 43 -3.09 10.73 -5.63
C TYR A 43 -3.26 9.27 -5.21
N LEU A 44 -3.04 8.95 -3.93
CA LEU A 44 -3.28 7.61 -3.39
C LEU A 44 -4.72 7.13 -3.62
N LYS A 45 -5.71 7.96 -3.28
CA LYS A 45 -7.14 7.65 -3.51
C LYS A 45 -7.39 7.31 -4.98
N LYS A 46 -6.87 8.12 -5.91
CA LYS A 46 -6.99 7.87 -7.36
C LYS A 46 -6.36 6.54 -7.79
N ILE A 47 -5.22 6.18 -7.21
CA ILE A 47 -4.54 4.91 -7.53
C ILE A 47 -5.35 3.71 -7.01
N ILE A 48 -5.91 3.82 -5.80
CA ILE A 48 -6.80 2.82 -5.19
C ILE A 48 -8.04 2.55 -6.03
N GLU A 49 -8.64 3.61 -6.57
CA GLU A 49 -9.79 3.49 -7.48
C GLU A 49 -9.42 2.82 -8.82
N SER A 50 -8.15 2.90 -9.23
CA SER A 50 -7.69 2.43 -10.55
C SER A 50 -7.09 1.02 -10.53
N HIS A 51 -6.81 0.42 -9.36
CA HIS A 51 -6.17 -0.89 -9.26
C HIS A 51 -6.83 -1.75 -8.18
N MET A 52 -7.00 -3.05 -8.46
CA MET A 52 -7.65 -3.98 -7.54
C MET A 52 -6.77 -4.36 -6.34
N GLN A 53 -5.46 -4.47 -6.56
CA GLN A 53 -4.49 -4.88 -5.54
C GLN A 53 -3.30 -3.92 -5.53
N ILE A 54 -3.10 -3.28 -4.38
CA ILE A 54 -2.04 -2.29 -4.17
C ILE A 54 -1.35 -2.61 -2.86
N ILE A 55 -0.02 -2.49 -2.84
CA ILE A 55 0.74 -2.49 -1.60
C ILE A 55 1.18 -1.06 -1.31
N ILE A 56 0.92 -0.63 -0.08
CA ILE A 56 1.44 0.59 0.48
C ILE A 56 2.59 0.23 1.41
N GLU A 57 3.77 0.73 1.09
CA GLU A 57 4.95 0.65 1.94
C GLU A 57 5.08 1.97 2.68
N LEU A 58 4.95 1.95 4.00
CA LEU A 58 5.16 3.11 4.85
C LEU A 58 6.64 3.25 5.17
N ASN A 59 7.21 4.42 4.88
CA ASN A 59 8.62 4.72 5.12
C ASN A 59 8.82 5.20 6.57
N ASN A 60 8.68 4.29 7.53
CA ASN A 60 9.02 4.47 8.94
C ASN A 60 10.46 3.95 9.20
N ASP A 61 10.96 4.03 10.44
CA ASP A 61 12.28 3.48 10.85
C ASP A 61 12.45 2.01 10.44
N LYS A 62 11.34 1.26 10.40
CA LYS A 62 11.22 -0.04 9.74
C LYS A 62 10.11 0.04 8.70
N PRO A 63 10.34 -0.35 7.45
CA PRO A 63 9.30 -0.36 6.43
C PRO A 63 8.18 -1.31 6.85
N GLU A 64 6.96 -0.82 6.82
CA GLU A 64 5.75 -1.62 7.03
C GLU A 64 4.98 -1.72 5.71
N HIS A 65 4.43 -2.90 5.44
CA HIS A 65 3.76 -3.18 4.18
C HIS A 65 2.31 -3.55 4.41
N TYR A 66 1.44 -2.87 3.67
CA TYR A 66 0.00 -3.05 3.76
C TYR A 66 -0.56 -3.40 2.39
N LEU A 67 -1.24 -4.54 2.28
CA LEU A 67 -2.00 -4.92 1.09
C LEU A 67 -3.41 -4.33 1.19
N LEU A 68 -3.77 -3.54 0.18
CA LEU A 68 -5.08 -2.96 -0.02
C LEU A 68 -5.79 -3.78 -1.09
N LEU A 69 -6.97 -4.31 -0.73
CA LEU A 69 -7.84 -5.06 -1.61
C LEU A 69 -9.11 -4.24 -1.85
N SER A 70 -9.12 -3.49 -2.96
CA SER A 70 -10.19 -2.52 -3.28
C SER A 70 -11.55 -3.21 -3.42
N GLU A 71 -11.59 -4.44 -3.94
CA GLU A 71 -12.82 -5.21 -4.19
C GLU A 71 -13.62 -5.50 -2.91
N ILE A 72 -12.94 -5.63 -1.77
CA ILE A 72 -13.56 -5.95 -0.47
C ILE A 72 -13.35 -4.86 0.58
N ASN A 73 -12.78 -3.72 0.19
CA ASN A 73 -12.49 -2.58 1.08
C ASN A 73 -11.68 -2.97 2.34
N VAL A 74 -10.65 -3.81 2.17
CA VAL A 74 -9.82 -4.30 3.28
C VAL A 74 -8.37 -3.85 3.14
N VAL A 75 -7.77 -3.52 4.28
CA VAL A 75 -6.33 -3.35 4.46
C VAL A 75 -5.80 -4.41 5.43
N THR A 76 -4.76 -5.12 5.01
CA THR A 76 -4.06 -6.11 5.83
C THR A 76 -2.56 -5.87 5.84
N HIS A 77 -1.94 -6.08 7.00
CA HIS A 77 -0.48 -6.07 7.11
C HIS A 77 0.07 -7.32 6.43
N ILE A 78 1.22 -7.20 5.77
CA ILE A 78 1.85 -8.29 5.02
C ILE A 78 3.36 -8.31 5.23
N ALA A 79 3.94 -9.49 5.05
CA ALA A 79 5.36 -9.59 4.76
C ALA A 79 5.55 -9.41 3.25
N PHE A 80 6.39 -8.44 2.87
CA PHE A 80 6.70 -8.13 1.48
C PHE A 80 8.20 -8.18 1.27
N ASN A 81 8.65 -9.06 0.38
CA ASN A 81 10.07 -9.19 0.03
C ASN A 81 10.22 -9.58 -1.45
N ASP A 82 11.29 -9.13 -2.08
CA ASP A 82 11.57 -9.39 -3.50
C ASP A 82 10.36 -9.13 -4.41
N GLN A 83 9.65 -8.03 -4.11
CA GLN A 83 8.47 -7.57 -4.86
C GLN A 83 7.28 -8.54 -4.81
N LYS A 84 7.22 -9.42 -3.80
CA LYS A 84 6.13 -10.37 -3.58
C LYS A 84 5.61 -10.32 -2.15
N VAL A 85 4.31 -10.61 -2.02
CA VAL A 85 3.73 -10.97 -0.72
C VAL A 85 4.22 -12.36 -0.34
N THR A 86 4.90 -12.48 0.80
CA THR A 86 5.44 -13.75 1.31
C THR A 86 4.61 -14.32 2.45
N ALA A 87 3.89 -13.47 3.18
CA ALA A 87 2.94 -13.87 4.21
C ALA A 87 1.90 -12.77 4.46
N ILE A 88 0.73 -13.15 5.00
CA ILE A 88 -0.21 -12.23 5.62
C ILE A 88 0.20 -12.15 7.09
N ALA A 89 0.51 -10.95 7.57
CA ALA A 89 0.86 -10.76 8.97
C ALA A 89 -0.44 -10.65 9.79
N ALA A 90 -0.58 -11.51 10.79
CA ALA A 90 -1.70 -11.54 11.72
C ALA A 90 -1.59 -10.42 12.77
#